data_AF-A0A0S7Z276-F1
#
_entry.id   AF-A0A0S7Z276-F1
#
_cell.length_a   1.000
_cell.length_b   1.000
_cell.length_c   1.000
_cell.angle_alpha   90.00
_cell.angle_beta   90.00
_cell.angle_gamma   90.00
#
_symmetry.space_group_name_H-M   'P 1'
#
loop_
_entity.id
_entity.type
_entity.pdbx_description
1 polymer ?
#
loop_
_entity_poly.entity_id
_entity_poly.type
_entity_poly.pdbx_seq_one_letter_code
_entity_poly.pdbx_strand_id
1 'polypeptide(L)'
;MIPVWFKLAYTAFVLVILVIWLKHYGWRNLMWFSDVALLGAVPALWLESASLASVLTVAVLVPELLWNVDLVLRLALRRRIIGLTEYMFERDRPRFLRLLSLFHVPLPAVLLWMVWEYGYAADIALPGATLLAAIVLPASRVFGSPEANINWTYGPGLVQQRLRPAAYVAGLYLGFVLLLFLPTDRLLRHFFPLAGA
;
A
#
# COMPACT_ATOMS: atom_id res chain seq x y z
N MET A 1 -5.97 -18.13 -14.74
CA MET A 1 -4.65 -18.32 -14.10
C MET A 1 -3.67 -17.26 -14.60
N ILE A 2 -2.89 -16.65 -13.71
CA ILE A 2 -1.89 -15.64 -14.07
C ILE A 2 -0.65 -16.33 -14.68
N PRO A 3 -0.16 -15.91 -15.86
CA PRO A 3 0.90 -16.61 -16.57
C PRO A 3 2.27 -16.48 -15.88
N VAL A 4 3.09 -17.52 -15.98
CA VAL A 4 4.42 -17.60 -15.31
C VAL A 4 5.34 -16.46 -15.71
N TRP A 5 5.34 -16.02 -16.98
CA TRP A 5 6.19 -14.90 -17.42
C TRP A 5 5.88 -13.62 -16.65
N PHE A 6 4.61 -13.38 -16.30
CA PHE A 6 4.21 -12.22 -15.52
C PHE A 6 4.70 -12.34 -14.08
N LYS A 7 4.57 -13.53 -13.46
CA LYS A 7 5.09 -13.79 -12.11
C LYS A 7 6.60 -13.53 -12.04
N LEU A 8 7.35 -14.00 -13.04
CA LEU A 8 8.79 -13.77 -13.17
C LEU A 8 9.12 -12.28 -13.33
N ALA A 9 8.44 -11.57 -14.25
CA ALA A 9 8.65 -10.15 -14.50
C ALA A 9 8.34 -9.30 -13.26
N TYR A 10 7.21 -9.57 -12.58
CA TYR A 10 6.83 -8.91 -11.34
C TYR A 10 7.85 -9.16 -10.23
N THR A 11 8.31 -10.41 -10.06
CA THR A 11 9.33 -10.75 -9.06
C THR A 11 10.64 -10.02 -9.32
N ALA A 12 11.13 -10.00 -10.57
CA ALA A 12 12.34 -9.27 -10.94
C ALA A 12 12.21 -7.76 -10.68
N PHE A 13 11.06 -7.18 -11.04
CA PHE A 13 10.76 -5.77 -10.76
C PHE A 13 10.78 -5.44 -9.26
N VAL A 14 10.13 -6.28 -8.44
CA VAL A 14 10.13 -6.13 -6.97
C VAL A 14 11.53 -6.27 -6.38
N LEU A 15 12.35 -7.20 -6.86
CA LEU A 15 13.73 -7.35 -6.40
C LEU A 15 14.59 -6.12 -6.71
N VAL A 16 14.42 -5.53 -7.91
CA VAL A 16 15.10 -4.28 -8.28
C VAL A 16 14.70 -3.15 -7.33
N ILE A 17 13.40 -2.96 -7.08
CA ILE A 17 12.91 -1.95 -6.14
C ILE A 17 13.47 -2.20 -4.75
N LEU A 18 13.39 -3.43 -4.25
CA LEU A 18 13.85 -3.81 -2.91
C LEU A 18 15.32 -3.44 -2.70
N VAL A 19 16.20 -3.83 -3.62
CA VAL A 19 17.64 -3.53 -3.54
C VAL A 19 17.88 -2.02 -3.56
N ILE A 20 17.19 -1.28 -4.42
CA ILE A 20 17.34 0.17 -4.53
C ILE A 20 16.81 0.87 -3.28
N TRP A 21 15.65 0.46 -2.74
CA TRP A 21 15.06 1.03 -1.52
C TRP A 21 15.97 0.80 -0.32
N LEU A 22 16.50 -0.42 -0.16
CA LEU A 22 17.43 -0.73 0.91
C LEU A 22 18.68 0.15 0.85
N LYS A 23 19.20 0.43 -0.35
CA LYS A 23 20.37 1.28 -0.54
C LYS A 23 20.10 2.77 -0.30
N HIS A 24 18.95 3.28 -0.73
CA HIS A 24 18.67 4.73 -0.74
C HIS A 24 17.84 5.22 0.46
N TYR A 25 16.94 4.39 0.98
CA TYR A 25 16.02 4.74 2.07
C TYR A 25 16.19 3.86 3.31
N GLY A 26 16.85 2.70 3.17
CA GLY A 26 17.03 1.74 4.26
C GLY A 26 15.79 0.89 4.51
N TRP A 27 15.94 -0.13 5.36
CA TRP A 27 14.90 -1.13 5.63
C TRP A 27 13.61 -0.54 6.21
N ARG A 28 13.70 0.58 6.94
CA ARG A 28 12.55 1.23 7.56
C ARG A 28 11.52 1.70 6.53
N ASN A 29 11.96 2.05 5.32
CA ASN A 29 11.07 2.47 4.24
C ASN A 29 10.10 1.36 3.85
N LEU A 30 10.50 0.08 3.96
CA LEU A 30 9.67 -1.06 3.57
C LEU A 30 8.39 -1.22 4.41
N MET A 31 8.21 -0.41 5.45
CA MET A 31 7.00 -0.38 6.27
C MET A 31 5.85 0.41 5.65
N TRP A 32 6.05 1.15 4.54
CA TRP A 32 4.91 1.71 3.82
C TRP A 32 3.96 0.57 3.42
N PHE A 33 2.66 0.76 3.62
CA PHE A 33 1.67 -0.25 3.23
C PHE A 33 1.82 -0.65 1.75
N SER A 34 2.13 0.31 0.88
CA SER A 34 2.42 0.09 -0.53
C SER A 34 3.62 -0.82 -0.76
N ASP A 35 4.71 -0.65 -0.01
CA ASP A 35 5.90 -1.51 -0.09
C ASP A 35 5.59 -2.92 0.44
N VAL A 36 4.83 -3.02 1.54
CA VAL A 36 4.35 -4.30 2.09
C VAL A 36 3.49 -5.04 1.06
N ALA A 37 2.59 -4.35 0.38
CA ALA A 37 1.75 -4.94 -0.67
C ALA A 37 2.54 -5.31 -1.91
N LEU A 38 3.45 -4.45 -2.37
CA LEU A 38 4.35 -4.70 -3.50
C LEU A 38 5.16 -5.98 -3.28
N LEU A 39 5.79 -6.10 -2.10
CA LEU A 39 6.59 -7.27 -1.70
C LEU A 39 5.71 -8.51 -1.48
N GLY A 40 4.61 -8.36 -0.73
CA GLY A 40 3.68 -9.45 -0.39
C GLY A 40 2.93 -10.03 -1.58
N ALA A 41 2.77 -9.25 -2.66
CA ALA A 41 2.17 -9.76 -3.90
C ALA A 41 3.04 -10.81 -4.58
N VAL A 42 4.36 -10.85 -4.35
CA VAL A 42 5.24 -11.90 -4.90
C VAL A 42 4.83 -13.29 -4.40
N PRO A 43 4.82 -13.59 -3.08
CA PRO A 43 4.34 -14.88 -2.61
C PRO A 43 2.85 -15.09 -2.91
N ALA A 44 2.01 -14.05 -2.94
CA ALA A 44 0.61 -14.20 -3.36
C ALA A 44 0.48 -14.73 -4.79
N LEU A 45 1.30 -14.24 -5.73
CA LEU A 45 1.34 -14.68 -7.13
C LEU A 45 1.85 -16.13 -7.26
N TRP A 46 2.94 -16.46 -6.58
CA TRP A 46 3.58 -17.77 -6.70
C TRP A 46 2.80 -18.88 -6.00
N LEU A 47 2.19 -18.58 -4.86
CA LEU A 47 1.34 -19.51 -4.11
C LEU A 47 -0.11 -19.53 -4.62
N GLU A 48 -0.45 -18.66 -5.56
CA GLU A 48 -1.83 -18.46 -6.05
C GLU A 48 -2.82 -18.27 -4.90
N SER A 49 -2.38 -17.51 -3.88
CA SER A 49 -3.08 -17.42 -2.61
C SER A 49 -4.15 -16.34 -2.63
N ALA A 50 -5.42 -16.78 -2.68
CA ALA A 50 -6.59 -15.95 -2.50
C ALA A 50 -6.54 -15.13 -1.19
N SER A 51 -6.11 -15.76 -0.10
CA SER A 51 -5.99 -15.11 1.22
C SER A 51 -4.99 -13.96 1.21
N LEU A 52 -3.76 -14.19 0.71
CA LEU A 52 -2.76 -13.12 0.63
C LEU A 52 -3.21 -12.00 -0.30
N ALA A 53 -3.71 -12.35 -1.48
CA ALA A 53 -4.21 -11.36 -2.44
C ALA A 53 -5.32 -10.49 -1.81
N SER A 54 -6.28 -11.11 -1.13
CA SER A 54 -7.41 -10.41 -0.51
C SER A 54 -6.97 -9.50 0.64
N VAL A 55 -6.10 -9.97 1.54
CA VAL A 55 -5.57 -9.18 2.65
C VAL A 55 -4.80 -7.95 2.15
N LEU A 56 -3.90 -8.14 1.18
CA LEU A 56 -3.11 -7.05 0.64
C LEU A 56 -3.99 -6.05 -0.11
N THR A 57 -4.96 -6.53 -0.90
CA THR A 57 -5.92 -5.67 -1.61
C THR A 57 -6.72 -4.82 -0.64
N VAL A 58 -7.30 -5.40 0.42
CA VAL A 58 -8.06 -4.65 1.43
C VAL A 58 -7.17 -3.62 2.13
N ALA A 59 -5.92 -3.98 2.42
CA ALA A 59 -4.99 -3.10 3.12
C ALA A 59 -4.59 -1.85 2.30
N VAL A 60 -4.54 -1.93 0.96
CA VAL A 60 -3.92 -0.86 0.15
C VAL A 60 -4.76 -0.31 -1.00
N LEU A 61 -5.87 -0.94 -1.40
CA LEU A 61 -6.58 -0.52 -2.61
C LEU A 61 -6.97 0.96 -2.60
N VAL A 62 -7.62 1.43 -1.54
CA VAL A 62 -8.04 2.83 -1.42
C VAL A 62 -6.84 3.80 -1.41
N PRO A 63 -5.81 3.64 -0.56
CA PRO A 63 -4.67 4.57 -0.58
C PRO A 63 -3.91 4.54 -1.92
N GLU A 64 -3.79 3.40 -2.59
CA GLU A 64 -3.19 3.32 -3.93
C GLU A 64 -4.02 4.09 -4.96
N LEU A 65 -5.36 3.94 -4.95
CA LEU A 65 -6.24 4.71 -5.83
C LEU A 65 -6.16 6.22 -5.54
N LEU A 66 -6.13 6.62 -4.27
CA LEU A 66 -5.96 8.03 -3.89
C LEU A 66 -4.60 8.59 -4.32
N TRP A 67 -3.54 7.78 -4.26
CA TRP A 67 -2.23 8.17 -4.76
C TRP A 67 -2.27 8.44 -6.27
N ASN A 68 -2.93 7.56 -7.04
CA ASN A 68 -3.12 7.74 -8.49
C ASN A 68 -3.94 8.99 -8.82
N VAL A 69 -5.03 9.23 -8.08
CA VAL A 69 -5.85 10.44 -8.25
C VAL A 69 -5.02 11.70 -7.93
N ASP A 70 -4.25 11.71 -6.85
CA ASP A 70 -3.38 12.83 -6.50
C ASP A 70 -2.32 13.07 -7.59
N LEU A 71 -1.73 12.01 -8.17
CA LEU A 71 -0.75 12.13 -9.25
C LEU A 71 -1.37 12.81 -10.48
N VAL A 72 -2.53 12.33 -10.92
CA VAL A 72 -3.23 12.87 -12.10
C VAL A 72 -3.64 14.32 -11.87
N LEU A 73 -4.24 14.63 -10.72
CA LEU A 73 -4.63 16.01 -10.39
C LEU A 73 -3.42 16.93 -10.29
N ARG A 74 -2.32 16.46 -9.69
CA ARG A 74 -1.08 17.23 -9.58
C ARG A 74 -0.46 17.52 -10.95
N LEU A 75 -0.50 16.57 -11.88
CA LEU A 75 -0.03 16.76 -13.26
C LEU A 75 -0.94 17.73 -14.04
N ALA A 76 -2.26 17.56 -13.93
CA ALA A 76 -3.24 18.36 -14.68
C ALA A 76 -3.33 19.81 -14.18
N LEU A 77 -3.36 20.01 -12.86
CA LEU A 77 -3.59 21.31 -12.23
C LEU A 77 -2.31 22.03 -11.78
N ARG A 78 -1.16 21.34 -11.80
CA ARG A 78 0.14 21.84 -11.34
C ARG A 78 0.16 22.41 -9.91
N ARG A 79 -0.82 22.03 -9.08
CA ARG A 79 -0.99 22.47 -7.69
C ARG A 79 -1.12 21.27 -6.76
N ARG A 80 -0.79 21.47 -5.48
CA ARG A 80 -0.90 20.44 -4.45
C ARG A 80 -2.37 20.28 -4.07
N ILE A 81 -2.88 19.05 -4.05
CA ILE A 81 -4.26 18.75 -3.65
C ILE A 81 -4.26 17.91 -2.38
N ILE A 82 -3.85 16.65 -2.45
CA ILE A 82 -3.82 15.73 -1.30
C ILE A 82 -2.41 15.71 -0.71
N GLY A 83 -1.38 15.65 -1.57
CA GLY A 83 0.03 15.63 -1.16
C GLY A 83 0.59 14.23 -0.92
N LEU A 84 -0.10 13.17 -1.36
CA LEU A 84 0.42 11.80 -1.36
C LEU A 84 1.59 11.63 -2.33
N THR A 85 1.62 12.46 -3.37
CA THR A 85 2.60 12.40 -4.47
C THR A 85 3.62 13.53 -4.41
N GLU A 86 3.68 14.31 -3.33
CA GLU A 86 4.55 15.50 -3.24
C GLU A 86 6.02 15.17 -3.55
N TYR A 87 6.49 14.03 -3.05
CA TYR A 87 7.84 13.54 -3.27
C TYR A 87 8.18 13.25 -4.75
N MET A 88 7.17 13.01 -5.60
CA MET A 88 7.34 12.81 -7.04
C MET A 88 7.71 14.11 -7.77
N PHE A 89 7.59 15.27 -7.12
CA PHE A 89 7.86 16.57 -7.72
C PHE A 89 9.02 17.32 -7.05
N GLU A 90 9.65 16.71 -6.04
CA GLU A 90 10.89 17.20 -5.43
C GLU A 90 12.01 17.24 -6.48
N ARG A 91 12.73 18.37 -6.53
CA ARG A 91 13.84 18.57 -7.48
C ARG A 91 15.07 17.75 -7.10
N ASP A 92 15.32 17.62 -5.80
CA ASP A 92 16.52 16.97 -5.27
C ASP A 92 16.39 15.44 -5.23
N ARG A 93 15.17 14.91 -5.46
CA ARG A 93 14.96 13.46 -5.55
C ARG A 93 15.40 12.94 -6.91
N PRO A 94 16.32 11.96 -6.97
CA PRO A 94 16.76 11.34 -8.22
C PRO A 94 15.59 10.86 -9.08
N ARG A 95 15.66 11.13 -10.40
CA ARG A 95 14.57 10.85 -11.33
C ARG A 95 14.16 9.38 -11.36
N PHE A 96 15.14 8.48 -11.27
CA PHE A 96 14.90 7.05 -11.31
C PHE A 96 14.14 6.54 -10.07
N LEU A 97 14.36 7.13 -8.88
CA LEU A 97 13.60 6.76 -7.67
C LEU A 97 12.12 7.11 -7.86
N ARG A 98 11.84 8.28 -8.45
CA ARG A 98 10.47 8.69 -8.79
C ARG A 98 9.85 7.75 -9.83
N LEU A 99 10.61 7.37 -10.86
CA LEU A 99 10.15 6.41 -11.86
C LEU A 99 9.79 5.06 -11.23
N LEU A 100 10.62 4.55 -10.30
CA LEU A 100 10.34 3.29 -9.61
C LEU A 100 9.11 3.39 -8.70
N SER A 101 8.91 4.54 -8.03
CA SER A 101 7.70 4.81 -7.26
C SER A 101 6.41 4.79 -8.11
N LEU A 102 6.48 4.84 -9.44
CA LEU A 102 5.30 4.64 -10.28
C LEU A 102 4.72 3.22 -10.19
N PHE A 103 5.32 2.30 -9.42
CA PHE A 103 4.69 1.02 -9.09
C PHE A 103 3.29 1.17 -8.47
N HIS A 104 3.01 2.30 -7.82
CA HIS A 104 1.67 2.64 -7.32
C HIS A 104 0.60 2.63 -8.41
N VAL A 105 0.97 2.85 -9.68
CA VAL A 105 0.04 2.82 -10.81
C VAL A 105 -0.44 1.40 -11.13
N PRO A 106 0.44 0.42 -11.43
CA PRO A 106 0.00 -0.94 -11.71
C PRO A 106 -0.42 -1.74 -10.47
N LEU A 107 0.12 -1.45 -9.27
CA LEU A 107 -0.11 -2.26 -8.08
C LEU A 107 -1.60 -2.56 -7.77
N PRO A 108 -2.52 -1.58 -7.69
CA PRO A 108 -3.92 -1.87 -7.42
C PRO A 108 -4.55 -2.76 -8.49
N ALA A 109 -4.18 -2.60 -9.78
CA ALA A 109 -4.67 -3.45 -10.86
C ALA A 109 -4.14 -4.89 -10.74
N VAL A 110 -2.87 -5.07 -10.36
CA VAL A 110 -2.29 -6.40 -10.11
C VAL A 110 -2.98 -7.10 -8.95
N LEU A 111 -3.22 -6.38 -7.85
CA LEU A 111 -3.92 -6.91 -6.68
C LEU A 111 -5.35 -7.34 -7.02
N LEU A 112 -6.11 -6.49 -7.73
CA LEU A 112 -7.46 -6.83 -8.20
C LEU A 112 -7.46 -7.99 -9.20
N TRP A 113 -6.46 -8.10 -10.09
CA TRP A 113 -6.33 -9.24 -10.99
C TRP A 113 -6.10 -10.54 -10.22
N MET A 114 -5.26 -10.54 -9.19
CA MET A 114 -5.11 -11.71 -8.31
C MET A 114 -6.41 -12.08 -7.60
N VAL A 115 -7.16 -11.11 -7.07
CA VAL A 115 -8.45 -11.37 -6.43
C VAL A 115 -9.47 -11.92 -7.43
N TRP A 116 -9.47 -11.42 -8.66
CA TRP A 116 -10.33 -11.93 -9.74
C TRP A 116 -10.01 -13.39 -10.10
N GLU A 117 -8.72 -13.72 -10.20
CA GLU A 117 -8.25 -15.03 -10.65
C GLU A 117 -8.28 -16.10 -9.55
N TYR A 118 -7.96 -15.72 -8.31
CA TYR A 118 -7.85 -16.66 -7.19
C TYR A 118 -9.10 -16.68 -6.30
N GLY A 119 -9.98 -15.69 -6.46
CA GLY A 119 -11.14 -15.47 -5.61
C GLY A 119 -10.85 -14.60 -4.39
N TYR A 120 -11.90 -13.99 -3.86
CA TYR A 120 -11.89 -13.16 -2.67
C TYR A 120 -12.13 -13.99 -1.40
N ALA A 121 -11.14 -14.04 -0.52
CA ALA A 121 -11.18 -14.77 0.75
C ALA A 121 -11.86 -13.92 1.85
N ALA A 122 -13.19 -13.86 1.82
CA ALA A 122 -13.99 -12.96 2.64
C ALA A 122 -13.86 -13.17 4.16
N ASP A 123 -13.54 -14.38 4.59
CA ASP A 123 -13.33 -14.73 6.00
C ASP A 123 -11.98 -14.20 6.54
N ILE A 124 -10.95 -14.11 5.69
CA ILE A 124 -9.58 -13.75 6.10
C ILE A 124 -9.22 -12.29 5.74
N ALA A 125 -9.81 -11.73 4.69
CA ALA A 125 -9.39 -10.45 4.12
C ALA A 125 -9.39 -9.28 5.14
N LEU A 126 -10.55 -8.99 5.74
CA LEU A 126 -10.67 -7.92 6.72
C LEU A 126 -9.90 -8.20 8.03
N PRO A 127 -10.00 -9.39 8.66
CA PRO A 127 -9.18 -9.71 9.83
C PRO A 127 -7.68 -9.60 9.58
N GLY A 128 -7.21 -10.09 8.43
CA GLY A 128 -5.80 -10.04 8.05
C GLY A 128 -5.31 -8.62 7.80
N ALA A 129 -6.08 -7.78 7.09
CA ALA A 129 -5.72 -6.38 6.87
C ALA A 129 -5.72 -5.59 8.20
N THR A 130 -6.68 -5.88 9.08
CA THR A 130 -6.78 -5.30 10.43
C THR A 130 -5.55 -5.68 11.27
N LEU A 131 -5.17 -6.96 11.30
CA LEU A 131 -3.97 -7.42 11.99
C LEU A 131 -2.71 -6.79 11.39
N LEU A 132 -2.61 -6.73 10.06
CA LEU A 132 -1.49 -6.09 9.38
C LEU A 132 -1.34 -4.64 9.81
N ALA A 133 -2.43 -3.87 9.87
CA ALA A 133 -2.37 -2.48 10.33
C ALA A 133 -2.06 -2.34 11.82
N ALA A 134 -2.56 -3.25 12.66
CA ALA A 134 -2.23 -3.28 14.08
C ALA A 134 -0.72 -3.49 14.33
N ILE A 135 0.00 -4.09 13.37
CA ILE A 135 1.45 -4.29 13.43
C ILE A 135 2.19 -3.14 12.74
N VAL A 136 1.83 -2.86 11.48
CA VAL A 136 2.57 -1.93 10.60
C VAL A 136 2.48 -0.49 11.09
N LEU A 137 1.34 -0.03 11.59
CA LEU A 137 1.21 1.36 12.07
C LEU A 137 2.06 1.63 13.33
N PRO A 138 2.01 0.81 14.40
CA PRO A 138 2.93 0.98 15.52
C PRO A 138 4.39 0.81 15.12
N ALA A 139 4.73 -0.18 14.28
CA ALA A 139 6.11 -0.36 13.82
C ALA A 139 6.63 0.87 13.04
N SER A 140 5.82 1.42 12.14
CA SER A 140 6.12 2.64 11.39
C SER A 140 6.37 3.82 12.33
N ARG A 141 5.60 3.92 13.41
CA ARG A 141 5.78 4.96 14.43
C ARG A 141 7.07 4.78 15.23
N VAL A 142 7.35 3.56 15.67
CA VAL A 142 8.47 3.22 16.57
C VAL A 142 9.81 3.29 15.84
N PHE A 143 9.87 2.75 14.63
CA PHE A 143 11.12 2.65 13.87
C PHE A 143 11.28 3.76 12.82
N GLY A 144 10.20 4.42 12.41
CA GLY A 144 10.25 5.55 11.48
C GLY A 144 10.66 6.86 12.12
N SER A 145 10.64 7.93 11.34
CA SER A 145 10.98 9.29 11.79
C SER A 145 9.90 10.30 11.36
N PRO A 146 9.81 11.47 12.00
CA PRO A 146 8.88 12.52 11.58
C PRO A 146 9.08 12.99 10.15
N GLU A 147 10.32 12.96 9.65
CA GLU A 147 10.68 13.42 8.30
C GLU A 147 10.17 12.43 7.25
N ALA A 148 10.29 11.12 7.52
CA ALA A 148 9.77 10.10 6.62
C ALA A 148 8.23 10.00 6.72
N ASN A 149 7.68 10.23 7.92
CA ASN A 149 6.25 10.17 8.22
C ASN A 149 5.53 8.95 7.60
N ILE A 150 6.14 7.77 7.77
CA ILE A 150 5.68 6.52 7.17
C ILE A 150 4.24 6.23 7.61
N ASN A 151 3.37 5.95 6.63
CA ASN A 151 1.94 5.73 6.80
C ASN A 151 1.21 6.86 7.56
N TRP A 152 1.75 8.08 7.49
CA TRP A 152 1.23 9.24 8.22
C TRP A 152 1.17 9.07 9.74
N THR A 153 2.02 8.22 10.32
CA THR A 153 2.03 7.96 11.77
C THR A 153 2.49 9.14 12.63
N TYR A 154 2.94 10.24 12.02
CA TYR A 154 3.24 11.50 12.69
C TYR A 154 2.19 12.58 12.43
N GLY A 155 1.29 12.42 11.46
CA GLY A 155 0.29 13.42 11.08
C GLY A 155 -0.01 13.43 9.57
N PRO A 156 -1.13 14.02 9.12
CA PRO A 156 -1.46 14.13 7.70
C PRO A 156 -0.55 15.17 7.02
N GLY A 157 0.50 14.70 6.36
CA GLY A 157 1.52 15.54 5.72
C GLY A 157 2.48 16.19 6.71
N LEU A 158 1.96 17.01 7.63
CA LEU A 158 2.75 17.63 8.71
C LEU A 158 2.64 16.84 10.01
N VAL A 159 3.66 16.95 10.86
CA VAL A 159 3.65 16.39 12.20
C VAL A 159 2.55 17.07 13.03
N GLN A 160 1.59 16.29 13.52
CA GLN A 160 0.55 16.78 14.41
C GLN A 160 1.09 16.96 15.83
N GLN A 161 0.61 17.99 16.53
CA GLN A 161 1.05 18.33 17.91
C GLN A 161 -0.10 18.25 18.94
N ARG A 162 -1.31 17.87 18.52
CA ARG A 162 -2.52 17.95 19.35
C ARG A 162 -2.71 16.72 20.24
N LEU A 163 -2.46 15.54 19.68
CA LEU A 163 -2.67 14.26 20.34
C LEU A 163 -1.34 13.65 20.79
N ARG A 164 -1.37 12.92 21.91
CA ARG A 164 -0.25 12.06 22.31
C ARG A 164 0.02 11.04 21.20
N PRO A 165 1.29 10.67 20.92
CA PRO A 165 1.63 9.78 19.81
C PRO A 165 0.84 8.46 19.77
N ALA A 166 0.69 7.79 20.91
CA ALA A 166 -0.08 6.54 21.00
C ALA A 166 -1.57 6.75 20.68
N ALA A 167 -2.18 7.82 21.18
CA ALA A 167 -3.58 8.16 20.90
C ALA A 167 -3.79 8.50 19.42
N TYR A 168 -2.82 9.19 18.81
CA TYR A 168 -2.86 9.48 17.38
C TYR A 168 -2.78 8.19 16.54
N VAL A 169 -1.82 7.31 16.82
CA VAL A 169 -1.67 6.04 16.07
C VAL A 169 -2.88 5.12 16.28
N ALA A 170 -3.46 5.07 17.49
CA ALA A 170 -4.68 4.32 17.75
C ALA A 170 -5.88 4.88 16.95
N GLY A 171 -6.05 6.20 16.93
CA GLY A 171 -7.07 6.86 16.11
C GLY A 171 -6.86 6.64 14.61
N LEU A 172 -5.60 6.68 14.15
CA LEU A 172 -5.23 6.39 12.77
C LEU A 172 -5.56 4.95 12.39
N TYR A 173 -5.23 3.99 13.25
CA TYR A 173 -5.59 2.57 13.08
C TYR A 173 -7.11 2.39 12.94
N LEU A 174 -7.89 2.98 13.84
CA LEU A 174 -9.35 2.94 13.76
C LEU A 174 -9.86 3.58 12.46
N GLY A 175 -9.24 4.69 12.02
CA GLY A 175 -9.53 5.32 10.74
C GLY A 175 -9.27 4.39 9.55
N PHE A 176 -8.12 3.72 9.51
CA PHE A 176 -7.80 2.73 8.46
C PHE A 176 -8.84 1.61 8.43
N VAL A 177 -9.15 1.01 9.58
CA VAL A 177 -10.12 -0.10 9.66
C VAL A 177 -11.51 0.34 9.21
N LEU A 178 -12.03 1.43 9.77
CA LEU A 178 -13.43 1.84 9.57
C LEU A 178 -13.66 2.54 8.22
N LEU A 179 -12.70 3.36 7.76
CA LEU A 179 -12.88 4.21 6.60
C LEU A 179 -12.24 3.65 5.32
N LEU A 180 -11.25 2.77 5.45
CA LEU A 180 -10.54 2.20 4.30
C LEU A 180 -10.84 0.70 4.15
N PHE A 181 -10.56 -0.11 5.16
CA PHE A 181 -10.60 -1.56 5.03
C PHE A 181 -12.02 -2.09 4.97
N LEU A 182 -12.88 -1.67 5.89
CA LEU A 182 -14.26 -2.12 5.95
C LEU A 182 -15.07 -1.81 4.67
N PRO A 183 -15.04 -0.59 4.09
CA PRO A 183 -15.73 -0.35 2.83
C PRO A 183 -15.09 -1.10 1.66
N THR A 184 -13.76 -1.24 1.64
CA THR A 184 -13.06 -2.01 0.60
C THR A 184 -13.48 -3.48 0.64
N ASP A 185 -13.47 -4.09 1.81
CA ASP A 185 -13.86 -5.47 2.02
C ASP A 185 -15.31 -5.72 1.55
N ARG A 186 -16.25 -4.84 1.92
CA ARG A 186 -17.64 -4.94 1.45
C ARG A 186 -17.77 -4.83 -0.06
N LEU A 187 -17.02 -3.92 -0.67
CA LEU A 187 -17.03 -3.73 -2.12
C LEU A 187 -16.48 -4.96 -2.84
N LEU A 188 -15.36 -5.51 -2.36
CA LEU A 188 -14.75 -6.71 -2.95
C LEU A 188 -15.65 -7.94 -2.80
N ARG A 189 -16.26 -8.15 -1.64
CA ARG A 189 -17.26 -9.24 -1.44
C ARG A 189 -18.43 -9.17 -2.42
N HIS A 190 -18.81 -7.96 -2.83
CA HIS A 190 -19.97 -7.77 -3.69
C HIS A 190 -19.65 -7.98 -5.17
N PHE A 191 -18.45 -7.57 -5.62
CA PHE A 191 -18.12 -7.56 -7.06
C PHE A 191 -17.19 -8.68 -7.50
N PHE A 192 -16.49 -9.37 -6.60
CA PHE A 192 -15.52 -10.41 -6.94
C PHE A 192 -16.02 -11.81 -6.58
N PRO A 193 -15.62 -12.85 -7.35
CA PRO A 193 -15.90 -14.24 -7.00
C PRO A 193 -15.35 -14.56 -5.61
N LEU A 194 -16.08 -15.33 -4.80
CA LEU A 194 -15.58 -15.79 -3.51
C LEU A 194 -14.61 -16.96 -3.71
N ALA A 195 -13.55 -17.00 -2.91
CA ALA A 195 -12.64 -18.13 -2.91
C ALA A 195 -13.36 -19.39 -2.37
N GLY A 196 -13.23 -20.51 -3.08
CA GLY A 196 -13.83 -21.79 -2.68
C GLY A 196 -15.34 -21.93 -2.97
N ALA A 197 -15.93 -21.01 -3.74
CA ALA A 197 -17.28 -21.13 -4.29
C ALA A 197 -17.30 -21.88 -5.63
#